data_AF-G5R5Q9-F1
#
_entry.id   AF-G5R5Q9-F1
#
_cell.length_a   1.000
_cell.length_b   1.000
_cell.length_c   1.000
_cell.angle_alpha   90.00
_cell.angle_beta   90.00
_cell.angle_gamma   90.00
#
_symmetry.space_group_name_H-M   'P 1'
#
loop_
_entity.id
_entity.type
_entity.pdbx_description
1 polymer ?
#
loop_
_entity_poly.entity_id
_entity_poly.type
_entity_poly.pdbx_seq_one_letter_code
_entity_poly.pdbx_strand_id
1 'polypeptide(L)' 'KFFGQPLGDKYRDQLPRLTRDIDSVLLLAGYYDAMIAQAWLENWQGLRHAIITGQRIEIEHFRNEAINQQPFWLHSGKR' A
#
# COMPACT_ATOMS: atom_id res chain seq x y z
N LYS A 1 -8.98 2.33 -8.30
CA LYS A 1 -7.63 1.91 -7.82
C LYS A 1 -7.53 0.39 -7.93
N PHE A 2 -6.44 -0.18 -8.44
CA PHE A 2 -6.33 -1.62 -8.76
C PHE A 2 -6.56 -2.55 -7.56
N PHE A 3 -6.17 -2.12 -6.36
CA PHE A 3 -6.40 -2.85 -5.09
C PHE A 3 -7.76 -2.56 -4.43
N GLY A 4 -8.65 -1.80 -5.09
CA GLY A 4 -9.96 -1.43 -4.54
C GLY A 4 -10.91 -2.61 -4.36
N GLN A 5 -10.65 -3.72 -5.03
CA GLN A 5 -11.38 -4.99 -4.90
C GLN A 5 -10.38 -6.15 -4.77
N PRO A 6 -10.78 -7.29 -4.18
CA PRO A 6 -9.95 -8.49 -4.13
C PRO A 6 -9.53 -8.94 -5.54
N LEU A 7 -8.25 -9.32 -5.71
CA LEU A 7 -7.70 -9.76 -7.00
C LEU A 7 -7.47 -11.28 -7.10
N GLY A 8 -7.58 -12.01 -5.98
CA GLY A 8 -7.33 -13.45 -5.94
C GLY A 8 -5.92 -13.79 -6.44
N ASP A 9 -5.80 -14.81 -7.29
CA ASP A 9 -4.47 -15.26 -7.76
C ASP A 9 -3.72 -14.21 -8.63
N LYS A 10 -4.41 -13.14 -9.06
CA LYS A 10 -3.82 -12.04 -9.87
C LYS A 10 -3.02 -11.02 -9.04
N TYR A 11 -2.94 -11.18 -7.72
CA TYR A 11 -2.13 -10.27 -6.89
C TYR A 11 -0.65 -10.26 -7.30
N ARG A 12 -0.10 -11.41 -7.68
CA ARG A 12 1.31 -11.53 -8.09
C ARG A 12 1.62 -10.71 -9.34
N ASP A 13 0.67 -10.60 -10.27
CA ASP A 13 0.82 -9.80 -11.49
C ASP A 13 0.96 -8.31 -11.20
N GLN A 14 0.51 -7.85 -10.03
CA GLN A 14 0.59 -6.45 -9.61
C GLN A 14 1.84 -6.13 -8.80
N LEU A 15 2.69 -7.11 -8.45
CA LEU A 15 3.91 -6.89 -7.65
C LEU A 15 4.86 -5.83 -8.23
N PRO A 16 5.17 -5.83 -9.55
CA PRO A 16 6.09 -4.83 -10.11
C PRO A 16 5.54 -3.41 -9.93
N ARG A 17 4.23 -3.24 -10.12
CA ARG A 17 3.56 -1.95 -9.94
C ARG A 17 3.51 -1.53 -8.48
N LEU A 18 3.11 -2.43 -7.59
CA LEU A 18 3.04 -2.16 -6.15
C LEU A 18 4.41 -1.74 -5.60
N THR A 19 5.47 -2.44 -6.01
CA THR A 19 6.84 -2.12 -5.60
C THR A 19 7.24 -0.74 -6.07
N ARG A 20 7.06 -0.44 -7.35
CA ARG A 20 7.36 0.89 -7.91
C ARG A 20 6.60 2.01 -7.21
N ASP A 21 5.31 1.81 -6.95
CA ASP A 21 4.47 2.83 -6.34
C ASP A 21 4.90 3.05 -4.85
N ILE A 22 5.29 2.01 -4.11
CA ILE A 22 5.89 2.12 -2.76
C ILE A 22 7.20 2.93 -2.81
N ASP A 23 8.12 2.57 -3.71
CA ASP A 23 9.43 3.23 -3.82
C ASP A 23 9.26 4.71 -4.21
N SER A 24 8.30 5.00 -5.09
CA SER A 24 7.97 6.38 -5.49
C SER A 24 7.48 7.21 -4.30
N VAL A 25 6.60 6.64 -3.47
CA VAL A 25 6.11 7.34 -2.27
C VAL A 25 7.24 7.56 -1.26
N LEU A 26 8.10 6.57 -1.04
CA LEU A 26 9.29 6.71 -0.18
C LEU A 26 10.16 7.91 -0.59
N LEU A 27 10.40 8.08 -1.89
CA LEU A 27 11.19 9.21 -2.42
C LEU A 27 10.48 10.56 -2.27
N LEU A 28 9.15 10.58 -2.34
CA LEU A 28 8.35 11.82 -2.31
C LEU A 28 7.91 12.23 -0.90
N ALA A 29 7.94 11.32 0.08
CA ALA A 29 7.41 11.56 1.42
C ALA A 29 8.29 12.46 2.31
N GLY A 30 9.51 12.81 1.87
CA GLY A 30 10.52 13.47 2.71
C GLY A 30 10.15 14.86 3.28
N TYR A 31 9.10 15.50 2.78
CA TYR A 31 8.57 16.77 3.32
C TYR A 31 7.49 16.61 4.39
N TYR A 32 7.02 15.39 4.65
CA TYR A 32 5.97 15.09 5.63
C TYR A 32 6.55 14.48 6.90
N ASP A 33 5.73 14.40 7.95
CA ASP A 33 6.11 13.71 9.19
C ASP A 33 6.50 12.26 8.88
N ALA A 34 7.74 11.91 9.20
CA ALA A 34 8.30 10.61 8.86
C ALA A 34 7.55 9.46 9.55
N MET A 35 7.05 9.65 10.77
CA MET A 35 6.32 8.62 11.50
C MET A 35 4.95 8.37 10.84
N ILE A 36 4.24 9.44 10.47
CA ILE A 36 2.94 9.32 9.79
C ILE A 36 3.11 8.69 8.39
N ALA A 37 4.09 9.15 7.62
CA ALA A 37 4.36 8.61 6.29
C ALA A 37 4.77 7.13 6.34
N GLN A 38 5.61 6.76 7.32
CA GLN A 38 6.04 5.38 7.50
C GLN A 38 4.89 4.46 7.91
N ALA A 39 4.05 4.88 8.87
CA ALA A 39 2.86 4.11 9.26
C ALA A 39 1.90 3.89 8.08
N TRP A 40 1.74 4.89 7.20
CA TRP A 40 0.96 4.74 5.98
C TRP A 40 1.58 3.75 4.97
N LEU A 41 2.90 3.79 4.84
CA LEU A 41 3.66 2.90 3.95
C LEU A 41 3.70 1.45 4.45
N GLU A 42 3.70 1.23 5.76
CA GLU A 42 3.74 -0.11 6.38
C GLU A 42 2.59 -1.00 5.89
N ASN A 43 1.39 -0.47 5.73
CA ASN A 43 0.26 -1.23 5.20
C ASN A 43 0.50 -1.72 3.76
N TRP A 44 1.12 -0.89 2.91
CA TRP A 44 1.47 -1.28 1.53
C TRP A 44 2.66 -2.24 1.47
N GLN A 45 3.64 -2.07 2.36
CA GLN A 45 4.78 -2.98 2.48
C GLN A 45 4.37 -4.35 3.02
N GLY A 46 3.46 -4.39 3.99
CA GLY A 46 2.81 -5.60 4.50
C GLY A 46 2.05 -6.34 3.39
N LEU A 47 1.26 -5.60 2.59
CA LEU A 47 0.60 -6.17 1.41
C LEU A 47 1.61 -6.78 0.42
N ARG A 48 2.69 -6.06 0.09
CA ARG A 48 3.74 -6.57 -0.81
C ARG A 48 4.35 -7.86 -0.27
N HIS A 49 4.69 -7.87 1.02
CA HIS A 49 5.27 -9.05 1.67
C HIS A 49 4.31 -10.25 1.63
N ALA A 50 3.04 -10.04 2.00
CA ALA A 50 2.02 -11.09 2.01
C ALA A 50 1.77 -11.68 0.61
N ILE A 51 1.80 -10.86 -0.45
CA ILE A 51 1.68 -11.34 -1.85
C ILE A 51 2.88 -12.21 -2.25
N ILE A 52 4.11 -11.78 -1.89
CA ILE A 52 5.34 -12.53 -2.17
C ILE A 52 5.30 -13.91 -1.47
N THR A 53 4.92 -13.93 -0.19
CA THR A 53 4.90 -15.14 0.63
C THR A 53 3.64 -15.99 0.44
N GLY A 54 2.63 -15.50 -0.28
CA GLY A 54 1.39 -16.22 -0.55
C GLY A 54 0.43 -16.32 0.64
N GLN A 55 0.54 -15.41 1.61
CA GLN A 55 -0.26 -15.41 2.83
C GLN A 55 -1.66 -14.82 2.55
N ARG A 56 -2.59 -15.64 2.04
CA ARG A 56 -3.92 -15.18 1.56
C ARG A 56 -4.73 -14.36 2.58
N ILE A 57 -4.69 -14.71 3.85
CA ILE A 57 -5.40 -13.98 4.91
C ILE A 57 -4.78 -12.59 5.09
N GLU A 58 -3.46 -12.52 5.21
CA GLU A 58 -2.71 -11.28 5.37
C GLU A 58 -2.83 -10.36 4.14
N ILE A 59 -2.90 -10.93 2.94
CA ILE A 59 -3.12 -10.15 1.71
C ILE A 59 -4.42 -9.34 1.83
N GLU A 60 -5.52 -9.96 2.24
CA GLU A 60 -6.79 -9.24 2.35
C GLU A 60 -6.82 -8.29 3.55
N HIS A 61 -6.17 -8.65 4.66
CA HIS A 61 -6.00 -7.77 5.81
C HIS A 61 -5.27 -6.47 5.41
N PHE A 62 -4.04 -6.57 4.89
CA PHE A 62 -3.26 -5.41 4.49
C PHE A 62 -3.89 -4.63 3.33
N ARG A 63 -4.55 -5.30 2.38
CA ARG A 63 -5.30 -4.61 1.32
C ARG A 63 -6.37 -3.70 1.91
N ASN A 64 -7.16 -4.21 2.86
CA ASN A 64 -8.23 -3.46 3.51
C ASN A 64 -7.67 -2.27 4.31
N GLU A 65 -6.63 -2.49 5.11
CA GLU A 65 -5.97 -1.40 5.86
C GLU A 65 -5.43 -0.32 4.90
N ALA A 66 -4.72 -0.74 3.85
CA ALA A 66 -4.08 0.16 2.90
C ALA A 66 -5.06 1.02 2.07
N ILE A 67 -6.27 0.51 1.78
CA ILE A 67 -7.29 1.27 1.02
C ILE A 67 -8.12 2.20 1.91
N ASN A 68 -8.26 1.85 3.20
CA ASN A 68 -9.07 2.58 4.16
C ASN A 68 -8.30 3.69 4.87
N GLN A 69 -6.98 3.56 5.01
CA GLN A 69 -6.14 4.62 5.57
C GLN A 69 -6.25 5.93 4.79
N GLN A 70 -6.25 7.05 5.52
CA GLN A 70 -6.25 8.38 4.92
C GLN A 70 -4.85 8.70 4.36
N PRO A 71 -4.76 9.37 3.19
CA PRO A 71 -3.50 9.90 2.72
C PRO A 71 -2.94 10.95 3.67
N PHE A 72 -1.62 10.96 3.88
CA PHE A 72 -0.96 11.93 4.75
C PHE A 72 -0.58 13.25 4.07
N TRP A 73 -0.64 13.32 2.73
CA TRP A 73 -0.27 14.52 1.97
C TRP A 73 -1.43 15.51 1.81
N LEU A 74 -1.09 16.80 1.75
CA LEU A 74 -2.06 17.87 1.48
C LEU A 74 -2.71 17.69 0.09
N HIS A 75 -3.98 18.11 0.00
CA HIS A 75 -4.79 18.05 -1.22
C HIS A 75 -5.00 16.66 -1.82
N SER A 76 -4.94 15.62 -0.99
CA SER A 76 -5.18 14.23 -1.41
C SER A 76 -6.60 13.93 -1.92
N GLY A 77 -7.53 14.89 -1.79
CA GLY A 77 -8.93 14.75 -2.20
C GLY A 77 -9.77 13.88 -1.27
N LYS A 78 -9.20 13.37 -0.17
CA LYS A 78 -9.94 12.74 0.93
C LYS A 78 -10.07 13.74 2.07
N ARG A 79 -11.31 14.04 2.46
CA ARG A 79 -11.70 14.73 3.70
C ARG A 79 -12.40 13.72 4.58
#